data_AF-A0A1M7QQE8-F1
#
_entry.id   AF-A0A1M7QQE8-F1
#
_cell.length_a   1.000
_cell.length_b   1.000
_cell.length_c   1.000
_cell.angle_alpha   90.00
_cell.angle_beta   90.00
_cell.angle_gamma   90.00
#
_symmetry.space_group_name_H-M   'P 1'
#
loop_
_entity.id
_entity.type
_entity.pdbx_description
1 polymer ?
#
loop_
_entity_poly.entity_id
_entity_poly.type
_entity_poly.pdbx_seq_one_letter_code
_entity_poly.pdbx_strand_id
1 'polypeptide(L)'
;MIQKSNYELAISSLTYAREDHYDGINAIYRLAACVPIQKDSSPHGIRRQLRRLIKDLLKLDVKPNRIFVHDDKLEISYYPKRFQMVMTRGQYTGLQLEFAEFLNKSSIRDLMIHDGCYRDDPEYSVKAVNNELINFYPEFNSQCFGARENEPIEVVNYSLDEIFREVS
;
A
#
# COMPACT_ATOMS: atom_id res chain seq x y z
N MET A 1 -1.34 -24.47 0.76
CA MET A 1 -1.92 -23.34 1.51
C MET A 1 -3.05 -22.77 0.67
N ILE A 2 -4.22 -22.55 1.24
CA ILE A 2 -5.32 -21.85 0.56
C ILE A 2 -4.93 -20.36 0.52
N GLN A 3 -4.89 -19.79 -0.68
CA GLN A 3 -4.58 -18.38 -0.87
C GLN A 3 -5.79 -17.56 -0.40
N LYS A 4 -5.59 -16.68 0.59
CA LYS A 4 -6.64 -15.77 1.07
C LYS A 4 -6.96 -14.74 -0.02
N SER A 5 -8.24 -14.42 -0.18
CA SER A 5 -8.70 -13.30 -0.99
C SER A 5 -8.35 -11.96 -0.35
N ASN A 6 -8.37 -10.88 -1.12
CA ASN A 6 -8.16 -9.52 -0.59
C ASN A 6 -9.17 -9.15 0.50
N TYR A 7 -10.42 -9.60 0.40
CA TYR A 7 -11.41 -9.35 1.45
C TYR A 7 -11.08 -10.10 2.74
N GLU A 8 -10.65 -11.37 2.66
CA GLU A 8 -10.21 -12.11 3.84
C GLU A 8 -8.96 -11.49 4.49
N LEU A 9 -8.04 -10.97 3.67
CA LEU A 9 -6.87 -10.24 4.15
C LEU A 9 -7.28 -8.91 4.82
N ALA A 10 -8.18 -8.14 4.21
CA ALA A 10 -8.70 -6.91 4.80
C ALA A 10 -9.41 -7.14 6.14
N ILE A 11 -10.27 -8.17 6.23
CA ILE A 11 -10.97 -8.53 7.48
C ILE A 11 -10.00 -8.95 8.57
N SER A 12 -8.85 -9.51 8.23
CA SER A 12 -7.82 -9.90 9.20
C SER A 12 -7.25 -8.71 9.99
N SER A 13 -7.41 -7.48 9.49
CA SER A 13 -7.10 -6.25 10.24
C SER A 13 -7.86 -6.13 11.56
N LEU A 14 -9.06 -6.74 11.69
CA LEU A 14 -9.81 -6.78 12.95
C LEU A 14 -9.06 -7.50 14.08
N THR A 15 -8.09 -8.34 13.73
CA THR A 15 -7.34 -9.17 14.67
C THR A 15 -5.86 -8.84 14.70
N TYR A 16 -5.25 -8.48 13.57
CA TYR A 16 -3.80 -8.36 13.45
C TYR A 16 -3.29 -6.92 13.41
N ALA A 17 -4.15 -5.93 13.14
CA ALA A 17 -3.73 -4.53 13.17
C ALA A 17 -3.46 -4.09 14.61
N ARG A 18 -2.26 -3.55 14.84
CA ARG A 18 -1.89 -2.93 16.12
C ARG A 18 -2.79 -1.72 16.40
N GLU A 19 -3.04 -1.46 17.67
CA GLU A 19 -3.95 -0.40 18.12
C GLU A 19 -3.56 1.00 17.66
N ASP A 20 -2.27 1.26 17.54
CA ASP A 20 -1.72 2.54 17.10
C ASP A 20 -2.00 2.87 15.63
N HIS A 21 -2.59 1.97 14.85
CA HIS A 21 -3.11 2.27 13.51
C HIS A 21 -4.55 2.84 13.53
N TYR A 22 -5.23 2.80 14.68
CA TYR A 22 -6.63 3.21 14.83
C TYR A 22 -7.00 3.77 16.21
N ASP A 23 -6.01 4.29 16.94
CA ASP A 23 -6.17 4.84 18.28
C ASP A 23 -6.67 6.30 18.30
N GLY A 24 -6.78 6.94 17.12
CA GLY A 24 -7.11 8.35 17.02
C GLY A 24 -5.99 9.30 17.48
N ILE A 25 -4.76 8.79 17.59
CA ILE A 25 -3.56 9.53 18.02
C ILE A 25 -2.53 9.61 16.89
N ASN A 26 -2.45 8.56 16.08
CA ASN A 26 -1.47 8.45 15.00
C ASN A 26 -2.13 8.49 13.63
N ALA A 27 -1.45 9.14 12.67
CA ALA A 27 -1.86 9.03 11.29
C ALA A 27 -1.60 7.60 10.78
N ILE A 28 -2.43 7.16 9.83
CA ILE A 28 -2.18 5.94 9.08
C ILE A 28 -0.79 6.07 8.44
N TYR A 29 0.06 5.05 8.53
CA TYR A 29 1.35 5.11 7.85
C TYR A 29 1.22 4.84 6.35
N ARG A 30 0.70 3.68 5.97
CA ARG A 30 0.51 3.29 4.57
C ARG A 30 -0.48 2.14 4.45
N LEU A 31 -0.98 1.95 3.24
CA LEU A 31 -1.60 0.72 2.80
C LEU A 31 -0.65 0.02 1.82
N ALA A 32 -0.61 -1.30 1.85
CA ALA A 32 0.36 -2.07 1.10
C ALA A 32 -0.30 -3.23 0.35
N ALA A 33 0.10 -3.41 -0.90
CA ALA A 33 -0.20 -4.58 -1.70
C ALA A 33 1.10 -5.28 -2.11
N CYS A 34 1.00 -6.48 -2.66
CA CYS A 34 2.14 -7.16 -3.25
C CYS A 34 1.74 -8.04 -4.44
N VAL A 35 2.70 -8.26 -5.33
CA VAL A 35 2.65 -9.30 -6.37
C VAL A 35 3.79 -10.27 -6.10
N PRO A 36 3.56 -11.59 -6.06
CA PRO A 36 4.63 -12.56 -5.83
C PRO A 36 5.64 -12.58 -7.00
N ILE A 37 6.91 -12.76 -6.66
CA ILE A 37 7.95 -13.10 -7.62
C ILE A 37 7.99 -14.63 -7.71
N GLN A 38 8.00 -15.16 -8.93
CA GLN A 38 8.10 -16.61 -9.09
C GLN A 38 9.44 -17.09 -8.56
N LYS A 39 9.42 -18.20 -7.80
CA LYS A 39 10.64 -18.86 -7.34
C LYS A 39 11.57 -19.12 -8.52
N ASP A 40 12.86 -18.91 -8.32
CA ASP A 40 13.92 -19.10 -9.32
C ASP A 40 13.83 -18.14 -10.53
N SER A 41 13.10 -17.03 -10.40
CA SER A 41 13.11 -15.96 -11.41
C SER A 41 14.52 -15.40 -11.59
N SER A 42 14.98 -15.33 -12.84
CA SER A 42 16.23 -14.63 -13.14
C SER A 42 16.08 -13.11 -12.91
N PRO A 43 17.17 -12.37 -12.67
CA PRO A 43 17.13 -10.92 -12.55
C PRO A 43 16.46 -10.22 -13.75
N HIS A 44 16.65 -10.75 -14.97
CA HIS A 44 15.96 -10.26 -16.17
C HIS A 44 14.45 -10.55 -16.17
N GLY A 45 14.05 -11.69 -15.63
CA GLY A 45 12.63 -12.03 -15.42
C GLY A 45 11.96 -11.04 -14.46
N ILE A 46 12.59 -10.77 -13.33
CA ILE A 46 12.11 -9.81 -12.32
C ILE A 46 11.97 -8.41 -12.92
N ARG A 47 13.00 -7.92 -13.63
CA ARG A 47 12.95 -6.60 -14.30
C ARG A 47 11.79 -6.50 -15.32
N ARG A 48 11.51 -7.59 -16.05
CA ARG A 48 10.39 -7.64 -17.00
C ARG A 48 9.04 -7.62 -16.29
N GLN A 49 8.90 -8.39 -15.20
CA GLN A 49 7.71 -8.38 -14.36
C GLN A 49 7.46 -6.98 -13.78
N LEU A 50 8.50 -6.35 -13.23
CA LEU A 50 8.44 -5.01 -12.67
C LEU A 50 7.98 -3.97 -13.70
N ARG A 51 8.56 -3.94 -14.91
CA ARG A 51 8.15 -3.00 -15.96
C ARG A 51 6.68 -3.18 -16.38
N ARG A 52 6.21 -4.43 -16.49
CA ARG A 52 4.81 -4.72 -16.77
C ARG A 52 3.92 -4.23 -15.63
N LEU A 53 4.31 -4.51 -14.40
CA LEU A 53 3.58 -4.08 -13.21
C LEU A 53 3.47 -2.55 -13.16
N ILE A 54 4.56 -1.81 -13.36
CA ILE A 54 4.56 -0.34 -13.41
C ILE A 54 3.59 0.16 -14.48
N LYS A 55 3.63 -0.40 -15.69
CA LYS A 55 2.71 -0.01 -16.78
C LYS A 55 1.24 -0.22 -16.41
N ASP A 56 0.91 -1.27 -15.66
CA ASP A 56 -0.45 -1.55 -15.25
C ASP A 56 -0.87 -0.69 -14.05
N LEU A 57 0.04 -0.43 -13.10
CA LEU A 57 -0.18 0.47 -11.95
C LEU A 57 -0.46 1.91 -12.40
N LEU A 58 0.18 2.37 -13.49
CA LEU A 58 -0.04 3.71 -14.05
C LEU A 58 -1.45 3.90 -14.65
N LYS A 59 -2.24 2.82 -14.83
CA LYS A 59 -3.61 2.89 -15.33
C LYS A 59 -4.66 2.90 -14.22
N LEU A 60 -4.26 2.73 -12.97
CA LEU A 60 -5.17 2.70 -11.83
C LEU A 60 -5.57 4.11 -11.41
N ASP A 61 -6.80 4.27 -10.92
CA ASP A 61 -7.31 5.56 -10.43
C ASP A 61 -6.51 6.08 -9.21
N VAL A 62 -5.93 5.17 -8.43
CA VAL A 62 -4.99 5.48 -7.35
C VAL A 62 -3.61 4.96 -7.73
N LYS A 63 -2.70 5.87 -8.09
CA LYS A 63 -1.31 5.54 -8.41
C LYS A 63 -0.52 5.28 -7.11
N PRO A 64 0.22 4.17 -6.97
CA PRO A 64 1.04 3.94 -5.79
C PRO A 64 2.22 4.91 -5.73
N ASN A 65 2.81 5.07 -4.55
CA ASN A 65 3.96 5.93 -4.35
C ASN A 65 5.27 5.20 -4.64
N ARG A 66 5.37 3.95 -4.21
CA ARG A 66 6.64 3.21 -4.19
C ARG A 66 6.44 1.73 -4.42
N ILE A 67 7.42 1.10 -5.07
CA ILE A 67 7.57 -0.34 -5.17
C ILE A 67 8.88 -0.75 -4.49
N PHE A 68 8.80 -1.67 -3.54
CA PHE A 68 9.95 -2.34 -2.94
C PHE A 68 10.14 -3.70 -3.60
N VAL A 69 11.35 -3.95 -4.12
CA VAL A 69 11.73 -5.25 -4.69
C VAL A 69 12.38 -6.07 -3.58
N HIS A 70 11.68 -7.11 -3.16
CA HIS A 70 12.16 -8.16 -2.26
C HIS A 70 12.52 -9.41 -3.05
N ASP A 71 13.09 -10.41 -2.40
CA ASP A 71 13.48 -11.67 -3.05
C ASP A 71 12.26 -12.48 -3.55
N ASP A 72 11.13 -12.40 -2.84
CA ASP A 72 9.94 -13.23 -3.05
C ASP A 72 8.71 -12.45 -3.56
N LYS A 73 8.76 -11.12 -3.54
CA LYS A 73 7.62 -10.27 -3.94
C LYS A 73 8.03 -8.87 -4.37
N LEU A 74 7.14 -8.24 -5.13
CA LEU A 74 7.12 -6.80 -5.41
C LEU A 74 6.07 -6.18 -4.49
N GLU A 75 6.50 -5.46 -3.47
CA GLU A 75 5.61 -4.78 -2.53
C GLU A 75 5.31 -3.37 -3.00
N ILE A 76 4.03 -3.00 -3.02
CA ILE A 76 3.50 -1.76 -3.59
C ILE A 76 2.90 -0.95 -2.45
N SER A 77 3.42 0.25 -2.21
CA SER A 77 2.99 1.11 -1.11
C SER A 77 2.15 2.28 -1.57
N TYR A 78 1.06 2.51 -0.85
CA TYR A 78 0.14 3.64 -0.98
C TYR A 78 0.20 4.43 0.33
N TYR A 79 1.00 5.50 0.33
CA TYR A 79 1.08 6.41 1.47
C TYR A 79 -0.12 7.37 1.46
N PRO A 80 -0.58 7.81 2.63
CA PRO A 80 -1.59 8.85 2.73
C PRO A 80 -1.05 10.18 2.24
N LYS A 81 -1.96 11.00 1.71
CA LYS A 81 -1.74 12.41 1.42
C LYS A 81 -2.12 13.21 2.67
N ARG A 82 -1.18 13.99 3.21
CA ARG A 82 -1.38 14.75 4.46
C ARG A 82 -1.71 13.78 5.63
N PHE A 83 -2.40 14.28 6.65
CA PHE A 83 -2.77 13.50 7.84
C PHE A 83 -4.12 12.81 7.63
N GLN A 84 -4.07 11.52 7.33
CA GLN A 84 -5.23 10.64 7.28
C GLN A 84 -5.23 9.78 8.55
N MET A 85 -6.34 9.77 9.28
CA MET A 85 -6.44 9.06 10.56
C MET A 85 -7.80 8.40 10.68
N VAL A 86 -7.82 7.26 11.37
CA VAL A 86 -9.05 6.59 11.80
C VAL A 86 -9.05 6.48 13.32
N MET A 87 -10.25 6.49 13.91
CA MET A 87 -10.45 6.57 15.36
C MET A 87 -10.82 5.23 15.99
N THR A 88 -11.13 4.23 15.15
CA THR A 88 -11.61 2.94 15.62
C THR A 88 -11.12 1.83 14.71
N ARG A 89 -10.99 0.63 15.28
CA ARG A 89 -10.68 -0.58 14.51
C ARG A 89 -11.66 -0.81 13.36
N GLY A 90 -12.95 -0.55 13.59
CA GLY A 90 -13.99 -0.70 12.57
C GLY A 90 -13.77 0.21 11.36
N GLN A 91 -13.39 1.47 11.58
CA GLN A 91 -13.04 2.39 10.49
C GLN A 91 -11.78 1.93 9.74
N TYR A 92 -10.75 1.47 10.45
CA TYR A 92 -9.55 0.93 9.80
C TYR A 92 -9.88 -0.28 8.92
N THR A 93 -10.69 -1.21 9.42
CA THR A 93 -11.14 -2.36 8.62
C THR A 93 -12.02 -1.92 7.44
N GLY A 94 -12.89 -0.92 7.60
CA GLY A 94 -13.65 -0.33 6.50
C GLY A 94 -12.74 0.17 5.37
N LEU A 95 -11.72 0.95 5.73
CA LEU A 95 -10.71 1.42 4.79
C LEU A 95 -9.95 0.26 4.10
N GLN A 96 -9.61 -0.80 4.84
CA GLN A 96 -8.99 -2.00 4.26
C GLN A 96 -9.91 -2.72 3.26
N LEU A 97 -11.23 -2.71 3.50
CA LEU A 97 -12.22 -3.30 2.58
C LEU A 97 -12.35 -2.48 1.30
N GLU A 98 -12.33 -1.16 1.39
CA GLU A 98 -12.27 -0.27 0.20
C GLU A 98 -10.99 -0.52 -0.61
N PHE A 99 -9.85 -0.66 0.08
CA PHE A 99 -8.59 -1.01 -0.55
C PHE A 99 -8.65 -2.39 -1.22
N ALA A 100 -9.23 -3.40 -0.57
CA ALA A 100 -9.45 -4.71 -1.15
C ALA A 100 -10.31 -4.66 -2.42
N GLU A 101 -11.39 -3.88 -2.41
CA GLU A 101 -12.25 -3.68 -3.58
C GLU A 101 -11.48 -3.04 -4.74
N PHE A 102 -10.69 -2.00 -4.45
CA PHE A 102 -9.83 -1.36 -5.45
C PHE A 102 -8.86 -2.37 -6.10
N LEU A 103 -8.16 -3.18 -5.28
CA LEU A 103 -7.22 -4.18 -5.81
C LEU A 103 -7.94 -5.25 -6.64
N ASN A 104 -9.12 -5.71 -6.20
CA ASN A 104 -9.92 -6.71 -6.91
C ASN A 104 -10.48 -6.21 -8.25
N LYS A 105 -10.76 -4.90 -8.37
CA LYS A 105 -11.17 -4.28 -9.65
C LYS A 105 -10.01 -4.09 -10.62
N SER A 106 -8.77 -4.16 -10.14
CA SER A 106 -7.60 -4.08 -11.00
C SER A 106 -7.48 -5.32 -11.89
N SER A 107 -6.92 -5.15 -13.09
CA SER A 107 -6.59 -6.28 -13.97
C SER A 107 -5.22 -6.90 -13.66
N ILE A 108 -4.58 -6.49 -12.56
CA ILE A 108 -3.24 -6.93 -12.18
C ILE A 108 -3.35 -8.31 -11.52
N ARG A 109 -2.80 -9.31 -12.20
CA ARG A 109 -2.81 -10.69 -11.73
C ARG A 109 -2.05 -10.83 -10.41
N ASP A 110 -2.62 -11.61 -9.49
CA ASP A 110 -2.02 -11.98 -8.20
C ASP A 110 -1.70 -10.78 -7.29
N LEU A 111 -2.35 -9.63 -7.52
CA LEU A 111 -2.25 -8.45 -6.67
C LEU A 111 -3.06 -8.65 -5.39
N MET A 112 -2.36 -8.71 -4.27
CA MET A 112 -2.95 -8.97 -2.97
C MET A 112 -2.59 -7.92 -1.93
N ILE A 113 -3.42 -7.72 -0.92
CA ILE A 113 -3.05 -6.95 0.28
C ILE A 113 -1.80 -7.58 0.92
N HIS A 114 -0.85 -6.73 1.28
CA HIS A 114 0.30 -7.10 2.09
C HIS A 114 0.02 -6.75 3.55
N ASP A 115 -0.42 -7.73 4.33
CA ASP A 115 -0.79 -7.57 5.75
C ASP A 115 0.40 -7.27 6.68
N GLY A 116 1.64 -7.37 6.18
CA GLY A 116 2.83 -6.92 6.89
C GLY A 116 2.72 -5.47 7.38
N CYS A 117 2.01 -4.60 6.65
CA CYS A 117 1.86 -3.20 7.04
C CYS A 117 1.04 -2.99 8.32
N TYR A 118 0.32 -4.01 8.81
CA TYR A 118 -0.42 -3.97 10.07
C TYR A 118 0.48 -3.94 11.31
N ARG A 119 1.78 -4.15 11.11
CA ARG A 119 2.81 -4.13 12.14
C ARG A 119 3.80 -2.99 12.00
N ASP A 120 3.71 -2.22 10.92
CA ASP A 120 4.62 -1.09 10.71
C ASP A 120 4.43 -0.05 11.80
N ASP A 121 5.50 0.62 12.20
CA ASP A 121 5.36 1.74 13.12
C ASP A 121 4.67 2.91 12.41
N PRO A 122 3.74 3.61 13.09
CA PRO A 122 3.13 4.81 12.53
C PRO A 122 4.20 5.89 12.27
N GLU A 123 4.08 6.60 11.16
CA GLU A 123 5.09 7.59 10.75
C GLU A 123 5.10 8.81 11.67
N TYR A 124 3.90 9.32 11.99
CA TYR A 124 3.74 10.58 12.70
C TYR A 124 2.57 10.53 13.69
N SER A 125 2.86 11.00 14.91
CA SER A 125 1.83 11.37 15.86
C SER A 125 1.15 12.67 15.41
N VAL A 126 -0.19 12.70 15.38
CA VAL A 126 -0.93 13.92 14.99
C VAL A 126 -1.17 14.89 16.15
N LYS A 127 -0.60 14.64 17.34
CA LYS A 127 -0.83 15.42 18.57
C LYS A 127 -0.54 16.92 18.43
N ALA A 128 0.39 17.31 17.56
CA ALA A 128 0.77 18.70 17.31
C ALA A 128 0.14 19.30 16.03
N VAL A 129 -0.70 18.53 15.34
CA VAL A 129 -1.35 18.94 14.10
C VAL A 129 -2.71 19.56 14.44
N ASN A 130 -3.05 20.69 13.81
CA ASN A 130 -4.39 21.27 13.94
C ASN A 130 -5.42 20.30 13.35
N ASN A 131 -6.52 20.04 14.09
CA ASN A 131 -7.62 19.17 13.66
C ASN A 131 -8.17 19.51 12.27
N GLU A 132 -8.14 20.78 11.86
CA GLU A 132 -8.57 21.22 10.53
C GLU A 132 -7.72 20.65 9.37
N LEU A 133 -6.51 20.16 9.68
CA LEU A 133 -5.58 19.55 8.73
C LEU A 133 -5.63 18.02 8.71
N ILE A 134 -6.42 17.42 9.62
CA ILE A 134 -6.55 15.97 9.78
C ILE A 134 -7.87 15.52 9.15
N ASN A 135 -7.81 14.54 8.27
CA ASN A 135 -8.99 13.81 7.85
C ASN A 135 -9.22 12.60 8.76
N PHE A 136 -10.31 12.62 9.52
CA PHE A 136 -10.68 11.58 10.48
C PHE A 136 -11.53 10.44 9.87
N TYR A 137 -11.92 10.60 8.61
CA TYR A 137 -12.74 9.63 7.86
C TYR A 137 -12.16 9.46 6.44
N PRO A 138 -10.92 8.94 6.33
CA PRO A 138 -10.32 8.70 5.03
C PRO A 138 -11.07 7.60 4.27
N GLU A 139 -11.23 7.83 2.97
CA GLU A 139 -11.66 6.83 1.99
C GLU A 139 -10.46 6.42 1.14
N PHE A 140 -10.45 5.20 0.61
CA PHE A 140 -9.40 4.77 -0.31
C PHE A 140 -9.63 5.34 -1.72
N ASN A 141 -9.11 6.56 -1.94
CA ASN A 141 -9.16 7.24 -3.24
C ASN A 141 -7.91 8.10 -3.49
N SER A 142 -7.82 8.67 -4.70
CA SER A 142 -6.66 9.46 -5.13
C SER A 142 -6.53 10.81 -4.43
N GLN A 143 -7.53 11.26 -3.67
CA GLN A 143 -7.41 12.47 -2.84
C GLN A 143 -6.75 12.15 -1.49
N CYS A 144 -6.97 10.95 -0.94
CA CYS A 144 -6.47 10.55 0.37
C CYS A 144 -5.18 9.73 0.32
N PHE A 145 -4.94 8.96 -0.75
CA PHE A 145 -3.81 8.03 -0.84
C PHE A 145 -3.09 8.10 -2.19
N GLY A 146 -1.89 7.51 -2.23
CA GLY A 146 -1.12 7.32 -3.45
C GLY A 146 -0.26 8.54 -3.82
N ALA A 147 0.40 8.43 -4.95
CA ALA A 147 1.20 9.50 -5.53
C ALA A 147 0.32 10.62 -6.10
N ARG A 148 0.88 11.83 -6.20
CA ARG A 148 0.26 12.93 -6.97
C ARG A 148 0.40 12.66 -8.47
N GLU A 149 -0.42 13.33 -9.28
CA GLU A 149 -0.50 13.12 -10.73
C GLU A 149 0.88 13.14 -11.41
N ASN A 150 1.75 14.06 -11.02
CA ASN A 150 3.10 14.24 -11.61
C ASN A 150 4.24 13.59 -10.81
N GLU A 151 3.94 12.87 -9.73
CA GLU A 151 4.98 12.16 -8.96
C GLU A 151 5.27 10.79 -9.56
N PRO A 152 6.54 10.44 -9.85
CA PRO A 152 6.87 9.12 -10.37
C PRO A 152 6.67 8.04 -9.29
N ILE A 153 6.46 6.79 -9.72
CA ILE A 153 6.50 5.63 -8.83
C ILE A 153 7.98 5.36 -8.51
N GLU A 154 8.36 5.48 -7.25
CA GLU A 154 9.74 5.18 -6.84
C GLU A 154 9.97 3.66 -6.77
N VAL A 155 11.09 3.17 -7.31
CA VAL A 155 11.47 1.76 -7.18
C VAL A 155 12.72 1.65 -6.29
N VAL A 156 12.57 0.94 -5.18
CA VAL A 156 13.65 0.66 -4.24
C VAL A 156 13.96 -0.83 -4.31
N ASN A 157 15.19 -1.17 -4.65
CA ASN A 157 15.62 -2.57 -4.76
C ASN A 157 16.66 -2.92 -3.69
N TYR A 158 16.25 -3.71 -2.71
CA TYR A 158 17.13 -4.16 -1.62
C TYR A 158 18.04 -5.34 -2.00
N SER A 159 17.74 -6.03 -3.11
CA SER A 159 18.54 -7.18 -3.59
C SER A 159 19.69 -6.79 -4.53
N LEU A 160 19.68 -5.56 -5.05
CA LEU A 160 20.69 -5.07 -6.01
C LEU A 160 21.47 -3.82 -5.54
N ASP A 161 21.21 -3.29 -4.34
CA ASP A 161 21.77 -2.01 -3.86
C ASP A 161 21.61 -0.83 -4.87
N GLU A 162 20.58 -0.89 -5.73
CA GLU A 162 20.34 0.10 -6.81
C GLU A 162 18.96 0.76 -6.63
N ILE A 163 18.94 2.10 -6.50
CA ILE A 163 17.71 2.90 -6.56
C ILE A 163 17.45 3.27 -8.02
N PHE A 164 16.34 2.81 -8.58
CA PHE A 164 15.88 3.24 -9.91
C PHE A 164 14.75 4.26 -9.75
N ARG A 165 14.99 5.50 -10.19
CA ARG A 165 13.89 6.43 -10.46
C ARG A 165 13.54 6.32 -11.93
N GLU A 166 12.50 5.55 -12.27
CA GLU A 166 11.92 5.65 -13.61
C GLU A 166 11.04 6.90 -13.64
N VAL A 167 11.51 7.90 -14.39
CA VAL A 167 10.78 9.13 -14.69
C VAL A 167 9.75 8.77 -15.75
N SER A 168 8.48 8.90 -15.39
CA SER A 168 7.35 8.94 -16.33
C SER A 168 7.32 10.29 -17.04
#